data_AF-B1ZYS2-F1
#
_entry.id   AF-B1ZYS2-F1
#
_cell.length_a   1.000
_cell.length_b   1.000
_cell.length_c   1.000
_cell.angle_alpha   90.00
_cell.angle_beta   90.00
_cell.angle_gamma   90.00
#
_symmetry.space_group_name_H-M   'P 1'
#
loop_
_entity.id
_entity.type
_entity.pdbx_description
1 polymer ?
#
loop_
_entity_poly.entity_id
_entity_poly.type
_entity_poly.pdbx_seq_one_letter_code
_entity_poly.pdbx_strand_id
1 'polypeptide(L)' 'MIVIRRLVDRRRSYTGIFLPGVPPKIFPTSDQEHARILQIYKQDRAHPGILNDFTDYGLNATELRPGKMKTPPQRG' A
#
# COMPACT_ATOMS: atom_id res chain seq x y z
N MET A 1 -10.96 -5.72 6.37
CA MET A 1 -9.89 -5.16 5.53
C MET A 1 -10.10 -5.66 4.10
N ILE A 2 -10.29 -4.77 3.15
CA ILE A 2 -10.38 -5.11 1.72
C ILE A 2 -8.96 -5.24 1.16
N VAL A 3 -8.70 -6.28 0.37
CA VAL A 3 -7.42 -6.47 -0.30
C VAL A 3 -7.66 -6.39 -1.79
N ILE A 4 -6.95 -5.47 -2.46
CA ILE A 4 -6.99 -5.32 -3.90
C ILE A 4 -5.59 -5.62 -4.44
N ARG A 5 -5.48 -6.56 -5.38
CA ARG A 5 -4.19 -6.96 -5.95
C ARG A 5 -4.24 -6.92 -7.47
N ARG A 6 -3.12 -6.52 -8.06
CA ARG A 6 -2.86 -6.70 -9.48
C ARG A 6 -2.38 -8.12 -9.72
N LEU A 7 -3.01 -8.80 -10.66
CA LEU A 7 -2.60 -10.12 -11.14
C LEU A 7 -2.20 -9.98 -12.60
N VAL A 8 -1.10 -10.63 -13.00
CA VAL A 8 -0.59 -10.55 -14.38
C VAL A 8 -0.34 -11.96 -14.88
N ASP A 9 -0.91 -12.30 -16.02
CA ASP A 9 -0.54 -13.48 -16.80
C ASP A 9 0.37 -13.07 -17.97
N ARG A 10 0.80 -14.03 -18.80
CA ARG A 10 1.71 -13.76 -19.93
C ARG A 10 1.13 -12.81 -21.01
N ARG A 11 -0.19 -12.58 -21.02
CA ARG A 11 -0.93 -11.90 -22.10
C ARG A 11 -1.84 -10.78 -21.59
N ARG A 12 -2.26 -10.79 -20.32
CA ARG A 12 -3.30 -9.93 -19.76
C ARG A 12 -3.03 -9.61 -18.30
N SER A 13 -3.52 -8.44 -17.90
CA SER A 13 -3.58 -8.01 -16.51
C SER A 13 -5.02 -8.13 -15.99
N TYR A 14 -5.15 -8.39 -14.70
CA TYR A 14 -6.42 -8.50 -13.99
C TYR A 14 -6.32 -7.75 -12.67
N THR A 15 -7.48 -7.37 -12.15
CA THR A 15 -7.63 -6.89 -10.78
C THR A 15 -8.42 -7.93 -9.99
N GLY A 16 -7.88 -8.33 -8.84
CA GLY A 16 -8.55 -9.17 -7.86
C GLY A 16 -8.97 -8.36 -6.64
N ILE A 17 -10.25 -8.45 -6.27
CA ILE A 17 -10.82 -7.87 -5.05
C ILE A 17 -11.19 -9.01 -4.09
N PHE A 18 -10.63 -8.97 -2.89
CA PHE A 18 -10.77 -9.98 -1.86
C PHE A 18 -11.42 -9.38 -0.62
N LEU A 19 -12.54 -9.97 -0.20
CA LEU A 19 -13.27 -9.62 1.01
C LEU A 19 -13.38 -10.87 1.90
N PRO A 20 -13.20 -10.76 3.23
CA PRO A 20 -13.35 -11.89 4.13
C PRO A 20 -14.73 -12.55 4.01
N GLY A 21 -14.77 -13.86 3.83
CA GLY A 21 -16.03 -14.63 3.75
C GLY A 21 -16.78 -14.51 2.42
N VAL A 22 -16.24 -13.78 1.43
CA VAL A 22 -16.86 -13.64 0.10
C VAL A 22 -15.93 -14.21 -0.96
N PRO A 23 -16.45 -14.93 -1.98
CA PRO A 23 -15.63 -15.37 -3.10
C PRO A 23 -14.91 -14.19 -3.77
N PRO A 24 -13.63 -14.37 -4.17
CA PRO A 24 -12.87 -13.30 -4.80
C PRO A 24 -13.50 -12.89 -6.13
N LYS A 25 -13.53 -11.58 -6.39
CA LYS A 25 -13.92 -11.04 -7.69
C LYS A 25 -12.67 -10.72 -8.49
N ILE A 26 -12.45 -11.45 -9.57
CA ILE A 26 -11.28 -11.29 -10.45
C ILE A 26 -11.79 -10.99 -11.85
N PHE A 27 -11.31 -9.91 -12.44
CA PHE A 27 -11.72 -9.47 -13.78
C PHE A 27 -10.56 -8.80 -14.52
N PRO A 28 -10.51 -8.91 -15.85
CA PRO A 28 -9.45 -8.32 -16.65
C PRO A 28 -9.49 -6.80 -16.54
N THR A 29 -8.31 -6.19 -16.40
CA THR A 29 -8.14 -4.74 -16.30
C THR A 29 -6.82 -4.32 -16.90
N SER A 30 -6.79 -3.18 -17.57
CA SER A 30 -5.58 -2.42 -17.88
C SER A 30 -4.97 -1.79 -16.63
N ASP A 31 -3.74 -1.29 -16.77
CA ASP A 31 -3.01 -0.56 -15.73
C ASP A 31 -3.77 0.69 -15.28
N GLN A 32 -4.39 1.41 -16.23
CA GLN A 32 -5.18 2.61 -15.95
C GLN A 32 -6.44 2.28 -15.16
N GLU A 33 -7.16 1.22 -15.54
CA GLU A 33 -8.34 0.76 -14.81
C GLU A 33 -7.98 0.31 -13.40
N HIS A 34 -6.89 -0.45 -13.25
CA HIS A 34 -6.38 -0.87 -11.95
C HIS A 34 -6.05 0.34 -11.06
N ALA A 35 -5.31 1.32 -11.58
CA ALA A 35 -4.97 2.54 -10.84
C ALA A 35 -6.24 3.32 -10.44
N ARG A 36 -7.25 3.38 -11.32
CA ARG A 36 -8.53 4.02 -11.02
C ARG A 36 -9.30 3.29 -9.91
N ILE A 37 -9.28 1.96 -9.91
CA ILE A 37 -9.87 1.13 -8.84
C ILE A 37 -9.18 1.44 -7.51
N LEU A 38 -7.85 1.47 -7.46
CA LEU A 38 -7.11 1.82 -6.23
C LEU A 38 -7.50 3.21 -5.69
N GLN A 39 -7.66 4.21 -6.57
CA GLN A 39 -8.11 5.54 -6.17
C GLN A 39 -9.51 5.55 -5.56
N ILE A 40 -10.46 4.81 -6.16
CA ILE A 40 -11.84 4.72 -5.67
C ILE A 40 -11.87 4.13 -4.26
N TYR A 41 -11.09 3.07 -4.02
CA TYR A 41 -10.97 2.42 -2.71
C TYR A 41 -9.94 3.09 -1.79
N LYS A 42 -9.34 4.21 -2.21
CA LYS A 42 -8.33 4.95 -1.44
C LYS A 42 -7.15 4.07 -1.00
N GLN A 43 -6.75 3.14 -1.86
CA GLN A 43 -5.57 2.28 -1.70
C GLN A 43 -4.41 2.72 -2.62
N ASP A 44 -4.52 3.87 -3.27
CA ASP A 44 -3.50 4.42 -4.17
C ASP A 44 -2.36 5.16 -3.44
N ARG A 45 -2.63 5.65 -2.21
CA ARG A 45 -1.70 6.42 -1.38
C ARG A 45 -2.19 6.47 0.08
N ALA A 46 -1.42 7.09 0.97
CA ALA A 46 -1.91 7.38 2.32
C ALA A 46 -3.05 8.41 2.27
N HIS A 47 -4.15 8.13 2.96
CA HIS A 47 -5.30 9.03 3.10
C HIS A 47 -5.58 9.27 4.59
N PRO A 48 -5.83 10.52 5.03
CA PRO A 48 -6.11 10.82 6.44
C PRO A 48 -7.30 10.03 6.98
N GLY A 49 -7.11 9.35 8.12
CA GLY A 49 -8.18 8.59 8.80
C GLY A 49 -8.56 7.27 8.11
N ILE A 50 -7.77 6.79 7.14
CA ILE A 50 -8.06 5.55 6.41
C ILE A 50 -6.89 4.59 6.55
N LEU A 51 -7.18 3.43 7.14
CA LEU A 51 -6.26 2.29 7.20
C LEU A 51 -6.18 1.57 5.85
N ASN A 52 -5.00 1.57 5.26
CA ASN A 52 -4.64 0.94 3.99
C ASN A 52 -3.16 0.54 4.01
N ASP A 53 -2.70 -0.14 2.96
CA ASP A 53 -1.32 -0.63 2.87
C ASP A 53 -0.25 0.48 3.05
N PHE A 54 -0.56 1.75 2.76
CA PHE A 54 0.37 2.88 2.93
C PHE A 54 0.40 3.46 4.34
N THR A 55 -0.65 3.24 5.12
CA THR A 55 -0.79 3.73 6.50
C THR A 55 -0.42 2.65 7.52
N ASP A 56 -0.67 1.37 7.23
CA ASP A 56 -0.32 0.23 8.10
C ASP A 56 1.16 -0.17 7.99
N TYR A 57 1.72 -0.23 6.78
CA TYR A 57 3.12 -0.66 6.58
C TYR A 57 4.15 0.47 6.65
N GLY A 58 3.72 1.70 6.98
CA GLY A 58 4.63 2.82 7.16
C GLY A 58 5.54 3.05 5.94
N LEU A 59 5.03 2.89 4.72
CA LEU A 59 5.81 3.20 3.51
C LEU A 59 6.19 4.70 3.43
N ASN A 60 5.60 5.54 4.28
CA ASN A 60 5.98 6.93 4.54
C ASN A 60 6.77 7.14 5.85
N ALA A 61 7.17 6.08 6.58
CA ALA A 61 8.00 6.17 7.78
C ALA A 61 9.50 6.20 7.46
N THR A 62 9.88 6.33 6.18
CA THR A 62 11.24 6.64 5.80
C THR A 62 11.38 8.13 5.58
N GLU A 63 11.40 8.90 6.67
CA GLU A 63 12.42 9.93 6.85
C GLU A 63 12.62 10.32 8.34
N LEU A 64 13.82 9.96 8.82
CA LEU A 64 14.68 10.67 9.76
C LEU A 64 14.34 10.65 11.26
N ARG A 65 14.97 9.70 11.98
CA ARG A 65 15.93 10.09 13.03
C ARG A 65 17.20 9.23 12.96
N PRO A 66 18.39 9.80 12.72
CA PRO A 66 19.64 9.09 12.94
C PRO A 66 19.82 8.89 14.44
N GLY A 67 19.54 7.68 14.92
CA GLY A 67 19.85 7.23 16.28
C GLY A 67 21.34 7.05 16.53
N LYS A 68 22.17 8.03 16.19
CA LYS A 68 23.51 8.22 16.75
C LYS A 68 23.63 9.63 17.29
N MET A 69 22.98 9.91 18.42
CA MET A 69 23.59 10.80 19.38
C MET A 69 24.82 10.08 19.93
N LYS A 70 25.99 10.31 19.31
CA LYS A 70 27.22 10.18 20.07
C LYS A 70 27.15 11.27 21.12
N THR A 71 27.04 10.87 22.38
CA THR A 71 27.18 11.74 23.55
C THR A 71 28.35 12.71 23.33
N PRO A 72 28.21 14.01 23.64
CA PRO A 72 29.34 14.92 23.57
C PRO A 72 30.45 14.40 24.51
N PRO A 73 31.73 14.63 24.19
CA PRO A 73 32.81 14.19 25.06
C PRO A 73 32.63 14.84 26.43
N GLN A 74 32.43 14.03 27.47
CA GLN A 74 32.59 14.52 28.83
C GLN A 74 34.06 14.89 28.97
N ARG A 75 34.34 16.19 29.09
CA ARG A 75 35.61 16.66 29.64
C ARG A 75 35.53 16.42 31.15
N GLY A 76 36.40 15.57 31.66
CA GLY A 76 36.62 15.28 33.07
C GLY A 76 37.85 14.41 33.19
#